data_AF-A0A7Z7YVD4-F1
#
_entry.id   AF-A0A7Z7YVD4-F1
#
_cell.length_a   1.000
_cell.length_b   1.000
_cell.length_c   1.000
_cell.angle_alpha   90.00
_cell.angle_beta   90.00
_cell.angle_gamma   90.00
#
_symmetry.space_group_name_H-M   'P 1'
#
loop_
_entity.id
_entity.type
_entity.pdbx_description
1 polymer ?
#
loop_
_entity_poly.entity_id
_entity_poly.type
_entity_poly.pdbx_seq_one_letter_code
_entity_poly.pdbx_strand_id
1 'polypeptide(L)'
;MKIILLLVVFLVFGVLWNIIINKYLPTILTDVKNKKYDERQSQMVVEIFAKTLLWTVFSLIVAILLKVCDFTDSQKNVFTRFFSNYPELHYLILISGFLIIFYYHTKKKYSA
;
A
#
# COMPACT_ATOMS: atom_id res chain seq x y z
N MET A 1 30.93 6.82 -6.68
CA MET A 1 30.69 5.98 -5.47
C MET A 1 29.25 6.03 -4.96
N LYS A 2 28.66 7.18 -4.63
CA LYS A 2 27.29 7.25 -4.07
C LYS A 2 26.19 6.67 -4.97
N ILE A 3 26.24 6.90 -6.28
CA ILE A 3 25.27 6.37 -7.25
C ILE A 3 25.36 4.83 -7.35
N ILE A 4 26.59 4.31 -7.36
CA ILE A 4 26.84 2.85 -7.40
C ILE A 4 26.26 2.20 -6.13
N LEU A 5 26.47 2.82 -4.96
CA LEU A 5 25.90 2.34 -3.71
C LEU A 5 24.35 2.38 -3.72
N LEU A 6 23.74 3.43 -4.27
CA LEU A 6 22.28 3.52 -4.41
C LEU A 6 21.73 2.43 -5.32
N LEU A 7 22.40 2.16 -6.44
CA LEU A 7 22.07 1.06 -7.35
C LEU A 7 22.14 -0.31 -6.66
N VAL A 8 23.20 -0.56 -5.88
CA VAL A 8 23.35 -1.80 -5.11
C VAL A 8 22.22 -1.94 -4.09
N VAL A 9 21.89 -0.89 -3.35
CA VAL A 9 20.78 -0.90 -2.38
C VAL A 9 19.44 -1.19 -3.08
N PHE A 10 19.18 -0.57 -4.22
CA PHE A 10 17.96 -0.78 -4.99
C PHE A 10 17.84 -2.23 -5.49
N LEU A 11 18.94 -2.81 -6.00
CA LEU A 11 18.96 -4.20 -6.46
C LEU A 11 18.74 -5.18 -5.31
N VAL A 12 19.45 -5.00 -4.20
CA VAL A 12 19.28 -5.85 -3.00
C VAL A 12 17.86 -5.76 -2.47
N PHE A 13 17.30 -4.55 -2.39
CA PHE A 13 15.91 -4.36 -2.01
C PHE A 13 14.95 -5.07 -2.97
N GLY A 14 15.14 -4.94 -4.27
CA GLY A 14 14.29 -5.59 -5.28
C GLY A 14 14.27 -7.12 -5.13
N VAL A 15 15.44 -7.73 -4.90
CA VAL A 15 15.53 -9.19 -4.67
C VAL A 15 14.82 -9.58 -3.38
N LEU A 16 15.10 -8.90 -2.26
CA LEU A 16 14.47 -9.18 -0.98
C LEU A 16 12.95 -9.00 -1.04
N TRP A 17 12.49 -7.94 -1.71
CA TRP A 17 11.08 -7.64 -1.88
C TRP A 17 10.37 -8.69 -2.71
N ASN A 18 11.00 -9.17 -3.78
CA ASN A 18 10.44 -10.23 -4.61
C ASN A 18 10.31 -11.56 -3.84
N ILE A 19 11.29 -11.89 -2.98
CA ILE A 19 11.21 -13.05 -2.09
C ILE A 19 10.01 -12.93 -1.14
N ILE A 20 9.80 -11.75 -0.56
CA ILE A 20 8.65 -11.47 0.33
C ILE A 20 7.34 -11.65 -0.45
N ILE A 21 7.21 -11.02 -1.62
CA ILE A 21 6.02 -11.09 -2.45
C ILE A 21 5.66 -12.55 -2.77
N ASN A 22 6.60 -13.32 -3.33
CA ASN A 22 6.34 -14.69 -3.74
C ASN A 22 6.00 -15.62 -2.58
N LYS A 23 6.44 -15.29 -1.36
CA LYS A 23 6.17 -16.07 -0.15
C LYS A 23 4.78 -15.79 0.44
N TYR A 24 4.32 -14.55 0.39
CA TYR A 24 3.12 -14.07 1.10
C TYR A 24 1.95 -13.69 0.20
N LEU A 25 2.12 -13.70 -1.12
CA LEU A 25 1.04 -13.42 -2.07
C LEU A 25 0.63 -14.70 -2.81
N PRO A 26 -0.65 -14.81 -3.18
CA PRO A 26 -1.16 -15.92 -3.97
C PRO A 26 -0.60 -15.90 -5.39
N THR A 27 -0.58 -17.07 -6.03
CA THR A 27 -0.10 -17.27 -7.40
C THR A 27 -0.73 -16.30 -8.40
N ILE A 28 -2.00 -15.94 -8.22
CA ILE A 28 -2.71 -15.02 -9.13
C ILE A 28 -2.10 -13.61 -9.17
N LEU A 29 -1.32 -13.23 -8.16
CA LEU A 29 -0.64 -11.93 -8.06
C LEU A 29 0.85 -11.99 -8.37
N THR A 30 1.44 -13.19 -8.44
CA THR A 30 2.90 -13.36 -8.49
C THR A 30 3.39 -14.30 -9.58
N ASP A 31 2.50 -14.98 -10.29
CA ASP A 31 2.78 -16.05 -11.27
C ASP A 31 3.65 -17.21 -10.76
N VAL A 32 4.03 -17.19 -9.48
CA VAL A 32 4.80 -18.24 -8.79
C VAL A 32 3.83 -19.14 -8.05
N LYS A 33 3.83 -20.44 -8.37
CA LYS A 33 2.97 -21.44 -7.72
C LYS A 33 3.12 -21.41 -6.20
N ASN A 34 2.09 -20.91 -5.51
CA ASN A 34 1.99 -20.89 -4.07
C ASN A 34 0.80 -21.72 -3.61
N LYS A 35 1.05 -22.96 -3.17
CA LYS A 35 0.01 -23.91 -2.72
C LYS A 35 -0.64 -23.55 -1.38
N LYS A 36 -0.19 -22.49 -0.71
CA LYS A 36 -0.76 -22.07 0.59
C LYS A 36 -2.13 -21.41 0.46
N TYR A 37 -2.48 -20.92 -0.72
CA TYR A 37 -3.72 -20.21 -0.95
C TYR A 37 -4.68 -21.08 -1.74
N ASP A 38 -5.86 -21.34 -1.16
CA ASP A 38 -7.01 -21.88 -1.87
C ASP A 38 -7.63 -20.80 -2.78
N GLU A 39 -8.44 -21.19 -3.77
CA GLU A 39 -9.05 -20.26 -4.73
C GLU A 39 -9.84 -19.14 -4.04
N ARG A 40 -10.62 -19.49 -3.00
CA ARG A 40 -11.39 -18.52 -2.20
C ARG A 40 -10.49 -17.52 -1.47
N GLN A 41 -9.40 -17.99 -0.88
CA GLN A 41 -8.44 -17.15 -0.17
C GLN A 41 -7.68 -16.24 -1.14
N SER A 42 -7.34 -16.77 -2.32
CA SER A 42 -6.70 -16.02 -3.40
C SER A 42 -7.59 -14.87 -3.88
N GLN A 43 -8.87 -15.14 -4.16
CA GLN A 43 -9.84 -14.10 -4.54
C GLN A 43 -10.06 -13.06 -3.44
N MET A 44 -10.13 -13.49 -2.18
CA MET A 44 -10.23 -12.57 -1.04
C MET A 44 -9.05 -11.61 -0.98
N VAL A 45 -7.81 -12.10 -1.15
CA VAL A 45 -6.61 -11.25 -1.19
C VAL A 45 -6.70 -10.25 -2.35
N VAL A 46 -7.04 -10.71 -3.56
CA VAL A 46 -7.20 -9.83 -4.73
C VAL A 46 -8.24 -8.73 -4.47
N GLU A 47 -9.40 -9.07 -3.89
CA GLU A 47 -10.45 -8.09 -3.57
C GLU A 47 -9.95 -7.05 -2.55
N ILE A 48 -9.18 -7.47 -1.54
CA ILE A 48 -8.57 -6.55 -0.56
C ILE A 48 -7.59 -5.60 -1.25
N PHE A 49 -6.69 -6.11 -2.08
CA PHE A 49 -5.73 -5.27 -2.81
C PHE A 49 -6.43 -4.29 -3.76
N ALA A 50 -7.44 -4.74 -4.50
CA ALA A 50 -8.20 -3.89 -5.41
C ALA A 50 -8.94 -2.76 -4.67
N LYS A 51 -9.64 -3.07 -3.57
CA LYS A 51 -10.31 -2.04 -2.75
C LYS A 51 -9.33 -1.07 -2.13
N THR A 52 -8.20 -1.57 -1.61
CA THR A 52 -7.14 -0.75 -1.04
C THR A 52 -6.59 0.22 -2.09
N LEU A 53 -6.35 -0.24 -3.31
CA LEU A 53 -5.88 0.60 -4.41
C LEU A 53 -6.90 1.68 -4.78
N LEU A 54 -8.17 1.30 -4.97
CA LEU A 54 -9.26 2.23 -5.32
C LEU A 54 -9.40 3.36 -4.27
N TRP A 55 -9.41 3.00 -2.99
CA TRP A 55 -9.53 3.96 -1.90
C TRP A 55 -8.28 4.82 -1.71
N THR A 56 -7.10 4.26 -1.99
CA THR A 56 -5.85 5.04 -2.00
C THR A 56 -5.88 6.10 -3.11
N VAL A 57 -6.29 5.72 -4.33
CA VAL A 57 -6.46 6.66 -5.45
C VAL A 57 -7.51 7.73 -5.11
N PHE A 58 -8.65 7.33 -4.57
CA PHE A 58 -9.68 8.27 -4.11
C PHE A 58 -9.12 9.27 -3.08
N SER A 59 -8.40 8.77 -2.07
CA SER A 59 -7.79 9.62 -1.05
C SER A 59 -6.75 10.58 -1.62
N LEU A 60 -5.95 10.15 -2.60
CA LEU A 60 -4.99 11.01 -3.32
C LEU A 60 -5.72 12.13 -4.07
N ILE A 61 -6.80 11.81 -4.78
CA ILE A 61 -7.61 12.81 -5.50
C ILE A 61 -8.19 13.83 -4.51
N VAL A 62 -8.77 13.36 -3.40
CA VAL A 62 -9.31 14.23 -2.35
C VAL A 62 -8.22 15.13 -1.76
N ALA A 63 -7.02 14.59 -1.49
CA ALA A 63 -5.91 15.37 -0.97
C ALA A 63 -5.46 16.48 -1.94
N ILE A 64 -5.47 16.21 -3.25
CA ILE A 64 -5.19 17.22 -4.28
C ILE A 64 -6.29 18.29 -4.29
N LEU A 65 -7.57 17.90 -4.26
CA LEU A 65 -8.69 18.84 -4.24
C LEU A 65 -8.65 19.77 -3.02
N LEU A 66 -8.35 19.23 -1.83
CA LEU A 66 -8.22 20.02 -0.61
C LEU A 66 -7.10 21.08 -0.70
N LYS A 67 -5.98 20.74 -1.34
CA LYS A 67 -4.88 21.69 -1.61
C LYS A 67 -5.28 22.75 -2.62
N VAL A 68 -5.98 22.38 -3.68
CA VAL A 68 -6.42 23.32 -4.74
C VAL A 68 -7.43 24.32 -4.20
N CYS A 69 -8.33 23.89 -3.33
CA CYS A 69 -9.35 24.76 -2.73
C CYS A 69 -8.86 25.55 -1.50
N ASP A 70 -7.54 25.57 -1.23
CA ASP A 70 -6.90 26.24 -0.09
C ASP A 70 -7.52 25.92 1.29
N PHE A 71 -8.13 24.72 1.41
CA PHE A 71 -8.73 24.27 2.68
C PHE A 71 -7.69 23.85 3.71
N THR A 72 -6.41 23.77 3.33
CA THR A 72 -5.32 23.36 4.20
C THR A 72 -4.46 24.57 4.57
N ASP A 73 -4.84 25.28 5.64
CA ASP A 73 -4.02 26.34 6.23
C ASP A 73 -2.68 25.74 6.69
N SER A 74 -1.64 25.92 5.87
CA SER A 74 -0.44 25.06 5.82
C SER A 74 0.54 25.27 6.98
N GLN A 75 0.26 26.18 7.91
CA GLN A 75 1.31 26.76 8.77
C GLN A 75 1.20 26.44 10.28
N LYS A 76 0.12 25.83 10.80
CA LYS A 76 -0.11 25.83 12.27
C LYS A 76 -0.08 24.50 13.03
N ASN A 77 -0.03 23.33 12.38
CA ASN A 77 -0.08 22.05 13.11
C ASN A 77 1.24 21.25 13.01
N VAL A 78 1.69 20.72 14.15
CA VAL A 78 2.85 19.79 14.24
C VAL A 78 2.67 18.59 13.30
N PHE A 79 1.41 18.16 13.11
CA PHE A 79 1.02 17.18 12.11
C PHE A 79 1.48 17.63 10.70
N THR A 80 1.06 18.78 10.20
CA THR A 80 1.39 19.24 8.83
C THR A 80 2.89 19.33 8.56
N ARG A 81 3.70 19.69 9.57
CA ARG A 81 5.17 19.75 9.44
C ARG A 81 5.82 18.37 9.32
N PHE A 82 5.33 17.38 10.09
CA PHE A 82 5.79 16.00 9.99
C PHE A 82 5.38 15.39 8.63
N PHE A 83 4.15 15.66 8.19
CA PHE A 83 3.60 15.23 6.90
C PHE A 83 4.27 15.90 5.70
N SER A 84 4.86 17.08 5.87
CA SER A 84 5.60 17.79 4.80
C SER A 84 7.00 17.22 4.55
N ASN A 85 7.66 16.71 5.59
CA ASN A 85 9.06 16.26 5.49
C ASN A 85 9.18 14.83 4.93
N TYR A 86 8.16 13.99 5.14
CA TYR A 86 8.14 12.60 4.69
C TYR A 86 6.77 12.23 4.10
N PRO A 87 6.40 12.77 2.94
CA PRO A 87 5.11 12.50 2.32
C PRO A 87 4.91 11.01 1.99
N GLU A 88 5.98 10.25 1.75
CA GLU A 88 5.94 8.83 1.43
C GLU A 88 5.49 7.98 2.64
N LEU A 89 5.95 8.32 3.85
CA LEU A 89 5.57 7.61 5.08
C LEU A 89 4.07 7.76 5.37
N HIS A 90 3.51 8.92 5.07
CA HIS A 90 2.07 9.15 5.17
C HIS A 90 1.26 8.18 4.29
N TYR A 91 1.66 8.04 3.02
CA TYR A 91 0.96 7.15 2.12
C TYR A 91 1.10 5.68 2.56
N LEU A 92 2.25 5.28 3.11
CA LEU A 92 2.41 3.94 3.68
C LEU A 92 1.49 3.69 4.87
N ILE A 93 1.35 4.65 5.78
CA ILE A 93 0.43 4.54 6.93
C ILE A 93 -1.02 4.46 6.45
N LEU A 94 -1.39 5.30 5.48
CA LEU A 94 -2.73 5.38 4.92
C LEU A 94 -3.11 4.07 4.18
N ILE A 95 -2.22 3.55 3.33
CA ILE A 95 -2.39 2.26 2.64
C ILE A 95 -2.50 1.12 3.65
N SER A 96 -1.65 1.11 4.69
CA SER A 96 -1.70 0.09 5.74
C SER A 96 -3.03 0.10 6.50
N GLY A 97 -3.55 1.29 6.81
CA GLY A 97 -4.86 1.45 7.43
C GLY A 97 -5.99 0.90 6.56
N PHE A 98 -6.00 1.24 5.27
CA PHE A 98 -6.99 0.70 4.33
C PHE A 98 -6.90 -0.81 4.18
N LEU A 99 -5.70 -1.37 4.11
CA LEU A 99 -5.49 -2.81 4.00
C LEU A 99 -6.10 -3.55 5.19
N ILE A 100 -5.92 -3.03 6.42
CA ILE A 100 -6.52 -3.61 7.63
C ILE A 100 -8.06 -3.54 7.57
N ILE A 101 -8.62 -2.37 7.22
CA ILE A 101 -10.08 -2.18 7.12
C ILE A 101 -10.69 -3.15 6.10
N PHE A 102 -10.10 -3.22 4.89
CA PHE A 102 -10.60 -4.10 3.85
C PHE A 102 -10.35 -5.57 4.13
N TYR A 103 -9.29 -5.90 4.86
CA TYR A 103 -9.09 -7.25 5.35
C TYR A 103 -10.26 -7.69 6.24
N TYR A 104 -10.63 -6.89 7.26
CA TYR A 104 -11.76 -7.23 8.12
C TYR A 104 -13.10 -7.26 7.36
N HIS A 105 -13.34 -6.26 6.52
CA HIS A 105 -14.58 -6.16 5.74
C HIS A 105 -14.74 -7.35 4.78
N THR A 106 -13.69 -7.70 4.06
CA THR A 106 -13.72 -8.79 3.07
C THR A 106 -13.66 -10.15 3.78
N LYS A 107 -12.96 -10.29 4.90
CA LYS A 107 -12.98 -11.53 5.70
C LYS A 107 -14.39 -11.91 6.14
N LYS A 108 -15.20 -10.93 6.55
CA LYS A 108 -16.61 -11.17 6.91
C LYS A 108 -17.43 -11.72 5.74
N LYS A 109 -17.14 -11.30 4.50
CA LYS A 109 -17.83 -11.74 3.28
C LYS A 109 -17.48 -13.18 2.89
N TYR A 110 -16.23 -13.60 3.08
CA TYR A 110 -15.75 -14.93 2.68
C TYR A 110 -15.80 -15.97 3.82
N SER A 111 -16.16 -15.56 5.04
CA SER A 111 -16.36 -16.43 6.20
C SER A 111 -17.84 -16.71 6.51
N ALA A 112 -18.75 -16.11 5.74
CA ALA A 112 -20.19 -16.39 5.74
C ALA A 112 -20.51 -17.44 4.67
#